data_AF-A0A7Y3CEE2-F1
#
_entry.id   AF-A0A7Y3CEE2-F1
#
_cell.length_a   1.000
_cell.length_b   1.000
_cell.length_c   1.000
_cell.angle_alpha   90.00
_cell.angle_beta   90.00
_cell.angle_gamma   90.00
#
_symmetry.space_group_name_H-M   'P 1'
#
loop_
_entity.id
_entity.type
_entity.pdbx_description
1 polymer ?
#
loop_
_entity_poly.entity_id
_entity_poly.type
_entity_poly.pdbx_seq_one_letter_code
_entity_poly.pdbx_strand_id
1 'polypeptide(L)'
;MTEKKFLEKYQQKLHEIIFEADTPAGKLFDVILIVCIVLSVIMVMLDSVSSIRDSYGNVLYLGEWFFTFLFTIEYFLRLSCVGRPFKYATSFFGVVDLLAILPTYFS
;
A
#
# COMPACT_ATOMS: atom_id res chain seq x y z
N MET A 1 -23.12 35.45 23.99
CA MET A 1 -21.99 35.63 23.06
C MET A 1 -20.85 34.62 23.26
N THR A 2 -20.93 33.73 24.26
CA THR A 2 -19.85 32.80 24.66
C THR A 2 -19.85 31.46 23.92
N GLU A 3 -20.99 31.04 23.35
CA GLU A 3 -21.15 29.71 22.74
C GLU A 3 -20.47 29.53 21.37
N LYS A 4 -20.41 30.58 20.54
CA LYS A 4 -19.82 30.49 19.18
C LYS A 4 -18.32 30.19 19.18
N LYS A 5 -17.57 30.64 20.20
CA LYS A 5 -16.12 30.40 20.29
C LYS A 5 -15.74 28.94 20.55
N PHE A 6 -16.63 28.15 21.15
CA PHE A 6 -16.34 26.76 21.47
C PHE A 6 -16.43 25.87 20.22
N LEU A 7 -17.37 26.16 19.32
CA LEU A 7 -17.54 25.43 18.07
C LEU A 7 -16.37 25.66 17.10
N GLU A 8 -15.83 26.87 17.03
CA GLU A 8 -14.65 27.14 16.18
C GLU A 8 -13.41 26.37 16.64
N LYS A 9 -13.20 26.24 17.96
CA LYS A 9 -12.03 25.53 18.51
C LYS A 9 -12.12 24.02 18.30
N TYR A 10 -13.34 23.47 18.32
CA TYR A 10 -13.59 22.06 18.06
C TYR A 10 -13.52 21.74 16.56
N GLN A 11 -14.04 22.62 15.70
CA GLN A 11 -13.87 22.52 14.26
C GLN A 11 -12.42 22.66 13.84
N GLN A 12 -11.65 23.58 14.42
CA GLN A 12 -10.22 23.72 14.11
C GLN A 12 -9.44 22.47 14.52
N LYS A 13 -9.65 21.92 15.71
CA LYS A 13 -9.01 20.65 16.12
C LYS A 13 -9.43 19.47 15.25
N LEU A 14 -10.69 19.37 14.86
CA LEU A 14 -11.14 18.32 13.94
C LEU A 14 -10.53 18.51 12.55
N HIS A 15 -10.39 19.75 12.09
CA HIS A 15 -9.75 20.06 10.81
C HIS A 15 -8.26 19.72 10.88
N GLU A 16 -7.54 20.10 11.93
CA GLU A 16 -6.14 19.74 12.17
C GLU A 16 -5.96 18.21 12.23
N ILE A 17 -6.84 17.49 12.93
CA ILE A 17 -6.76 16.02 13.02
C ILE A 17 -7.10 15.33 11.69
N ILE A 18 -8.04 15.88 10.91
CA ILE A 18 -8.48 15.28 9.64
C ILE A 18 -7.57 15.68 8.47
N PHE A 19 -7.01 16.90 8.47
CA PHE A 19 -6.17 17.42 7.38
C PHE A 19 -4.67 17.30 7.65
N GLU A 20 -4.22 17.34 8.91
CA GLU A 20 -2.78 17.35 9.25
C GLU A 20 -2.24 15.94 9.53
N ALA A 21 -3.11 14.98 9.83
CA ALA A 21 -2.73 13.55 9.91
C ALA A 21 -2.63 12.88 8.53
N ASP A 22 -3.29 13.44 7.51
CA ASP A 22 -3.25 12.98 6.12
C ASP A 22 -2.30 13.86 5.31
N THR A 23 -0.98 13.68 5.49
CA THR A 23 -0.02 14.38 4.62
C THR A 23 -0.37 14.12 3.15
N PRO A 24 -0.41 15.15 2.28
CA PRO A 24 -0.76 14.95 0.86
C PRO A 24 0.21 13.99 0.16
N ALA A 25 1.46 13.93 0.65
CA ALA A 25 2.44 12.93 0.24
C ALA A 25 2.04 11.49 0.61
N GLY A 26 1.53 11.27 1.83
CA GLY A 26 1.02 9.97 2.26
C GLY A 26 -0.19 9.51 1.44
N LYS A 27 -1.12 10.42 1.14
CA LYS A 27 -2.27 10.12 0.26
C LYS A 27 -1.87 9.75 -1.16
N LEU A 28 -0.93 10.49 -1.75
CA LEU A 28 -0.43 10.16 -3.10
C LEU A 28 0.26 8.79 -3.12
N PHE A 29 1.03 8.48 -2.08
CA PHE A 29 1.68 7.19 -1.91
C PHE A 29 0.67 6.04 -1.81
N ASP A 30 -0.36 6.17 -0.97
CA ASP A 30 -1.41 5.15 -0.83
C ASP A 30 -2.16 4.92 -2.16
N VAL A 31 -2.42 5.97 -2.95
CA VAL A 31 -3.06 5.84 -4.27
C VAL A 31 -2.15 5.09 -5.26
N ILE A 32 -0.86 5.43 -5.32
CA ILE A 32 0.11 4.72 -6.17
C ILE A 32 0.18 3.24 -5.77
N LEU A 33 0.21 2.97 -4.46
CA LEU A 33 0.26 1.62 -3.89
C LEU A 33 -0.96 0.79 -4.31
N ILE A 34 -2.18 1.33 -4.18
CA ILE A 34 -3.40 0.65 -4.63
C ILE A 34 -3.33 0.33 -6.12
N VAL A 35 -2.87 1.26 -6.95
CA VAL A 35 -2.70 1.03 -8.39
C VAL A 35 -1.69 -0.09 -8.67
N CYS A 36 -0.57 -0.13 -7.94
CA CYS A 36 0.44 -1.19 -8.04
C CYS A 36 -0.13 -2.55 -7.64
N ILE A 37 -0.92 -2.65 -6.55
CA ILE A 37 -1.59 -3.89 -6.14
C ILE A 37 -2.53 -4.39 -7.23
N VAL A 38 -3.38 -3.51 -7.77
CA VAL A 38 -4.33 -3.89 -8.83
C VAL A 38 -3.59 -4.38 -10.07
N LEU A 39 -2.52 -3.69 -10.50
CA LEU A 39 -1.71 -4.12 -11.64
C LEU A 39 -1.02 -5.46 -11.40
N SER A 40 -0.50 -5.70 -10.19
CA SER A 40 0.11 -6.98 -9.82
C SER A 40 -0.90 -8.12 -9.90
N VAL A 41 -2.10 -7.94 -9.33
CA VAL A 41 -3.17 -8.95 -9.39
C VAL A 41 -3.55 -9.24 -10.85
N ILE A 42 -3.69 -8.22 -11.68
CA ILE A 42 -3.96 -8.41 -13.11
C ILE A 42 -2.85 -9.21 -13.78
N MET A 43 -1.58 -8.92 -13.47
CA MET A 43 -0.45 -9.64 -14.05
C MET A 43 -0.43 -11.12 -13.65
N VAL A 44 -0.69 -11.43 -12.38
CA VAL A 44 -0.81 -12.82 -11.89
C VAL A 44 -2.02 -13.53 -12.51
N MET A 45 -3.14 -12.83 -12.70
CA MET A 45 -4.32 -13.38 -13.39
C MET A 45 -4.02 -13.68 -14.87
N LEU A 46 -3.22 -12.84 -15.54
CA LEU A 46 -2.76 -13.09 -16.91
C LEU A 46 -1.80 -14.29 -16.97
N ASP A 47 -0.94 -14.46 -15.97
CA ASP A 47 -0.05 -15.63 -15.88
C ASP A 47 -0.82 -16.94 -15.67
N SER A 48 -1.97 -16.89 -15.01
CA SER A 48 -2.85 -18.04 -14.80
C SER A 48 -3.47 -18.57 -16.11
N VAL A 49 -3.39 -17.81 -17.21
CA VAL A 49 -3.88 -18.24 -18.53
C VAL A 49 -2.75 -18.91 -19.31
N SER A 50 -2.84 -20.22 -19.50
CA SER A 50 -1.82 -21.04 -20.16
C SER A 50 -1.47 -20.57 -21.58
N SER A 51 -2.43 -20.05 -22.37
CA SER A 51 -2.15 -19.53 -23.71
C SER A 51 -1.26 -18.27 -23.69
N ILE A 52 -1.34 -17.48 -22.63
CA ILE A 52 -0.52 -16.27 -22.45
C ILE A 52 0.84 -16.66 -21.89
N ARG A 53 0.88 -17.63 -20.97
CA ARG A 53 2.11 -18.14 -20.38
C ARG A 53 3.03 -18.83 -21.39
N ASP A 54 2.50 -19.57 -22.36
CA ASP A 54 3.33 -20.18 -23.42
C ASP A 54 4.00 -19.15 -24.33
N SER A 55 3.35 -18.00 -24.56
CA SER A 55 3.87 -16.96 -25.45
C SER A 55 4.65 -15.84 -24.73
N TYR A 56 4.34 -15.56 -23.47
CA TYR A 56 4.86 -14.45 -22.68
C TYR A 56 5.43 -14.85 -21.32
N GLY A 57 5.60 -16.15 -21.03
CA GLY A 57 6.03 -16.65 -19.72
C GLY A 57 7.29 -15.97 -19.17
N ASN A 58 8.28 -15.65 -20.03
CA ASN A 58 9.47 -14.91 -19.61
C ASN A 58 9.17 -13.47 -19.16
N VAL A 59 8.25 -12.77 -19.84
CA VAL A 59 7.84 -11.41 -19.48
C VAL A 59 7.00 -11.42 -18.21
N LEU A 60 6.12 -12.42 -18.08
CA LEU A 60 5.30 -12.63 -16.89
C LEU A 60 6.17 -12.90 -15.66
N TYR A 61 7.14 -13.81 -15.78
CA TYR A 61 8.10 -14.12 -14.72
C TYR A 61 8.93 -12.89 -14.31
N LEU A 62 9.40 -12.11 -15.29
CA LEU A 62 10.16 -10.89 -15.00
C LEU A 62 9.30 -9.84 -14.27
N GLY A 63 8.03 -9.72 -14.63
CA GLY A 63 7.11 -8.81 -13.94
C GLY A 63 6.70 -9.31 -12.55
N GLU A 64 6.59 -10.62 -12.35
CA GLU A 64 6.38 -11.22 -11.02
C GLU A 64 7.53 -10.85 -10.06
N TRP A 65 8.77 -10.97 -10.54
CA TRP A 65 9.96 -10.54 -9.83
C TRP A 65 9.99 -9.02 -9.60
N PHE A 66 9.60 -8.24 -10.60
CA PHE A 66 9.50 -6.78 -10.48
C PHE A 66 8.50 -6.37 -9.39
N PHE A 67 7.28 -6.95 -9.38
CA PHE A 67 6.26 -6.66 -8.37
C PHE A 67 6.70 -7.12 -6.97
N THR A 68 7.35 -8.28 -6.86
CA THR A 68 7.91 -8.76 -5.59
C THR A 68 8.93 -7.78 -5.02
N PHE A 69 9.85 -7.31 -5.86
CA PHE A 69 10.84 -6.32 -5.46
C PHE A 69 10.21 -4.98 -5.10
N LEU A 70 9.21 -4.54 -5.88
CA LEU A 70 8.47 -3.31 -5.65
C LEU A 70 7.71 -3.33 -4.32
N PHE A 71 6.95 -4.39 -4.02
CA PHE A 71 6.26 -4.56 -2.73
C PHE A 71 7.23 -4.74 -1.57
N THR A 72 8.37 -5.39 -1.78
CA THR A 72 9.41 -5.49 -0.75
C THR A 72 9.94 -4.10 -0.38
N ILE A 73 10.30 -3.29 -1.38
CA ILE A 73 10.76 -1.91 -1.16
C ILE A 73 9.68 -1.07 -0.50
N GLU A 74 8.44 -1.16 -0.96
CA GLU A 74 7.29 -0.45 -0.41
C GLU A 74 7.10 -0.78 1.08
N TYR A 75 7.11 -2.06 1.44
CA TYR A 75 7.06 -2.52 2.84
C TYR A 75 8.17 -1.87 3.69
N PHE A 76 9.42 -1.85 3.20
CA PHE A 76 10.53 -1.21 3.91
C PHE A 76 10.39 0.32 4.00
N LEU A 77 9.90 0.99 2.96
CA LEU A 77 9.62 2.43 3.01
C LEU A 77 8.56 2.73 4.07
N ARG A 78 7.50 1.94 4.12
CA ARG A 78 6.41 2.08 5.11
C ARG A 78 6.90 1.82 6.52
N LEU A 79 7.75 0.81 6.67
CA LEU A 79 8.43 0.49 7.93
C LEU A 79 9.35 1.62 8.40
N SER A 80 10.02 2.31 7.47
CA SER A 80 10.93 3.43 7.76
C SER A 80 10.18 4.73 8.07
N CYS A 81 9.03 4.97 7.44
CA CYS A 81 8.16 6.12 7.72
C CYS A 81 7.41 5.98 9.05
N VAL A 82 7.12 4.75 9.49
CA VAL A 82 6.46 4.50 10.78
C VAL A 82 7.51 4.43 11.88
N GLY A 83 7.54 5.45 12.77
CA GLY A 83 8.46 5.51 13.92
C GLY A 83 8.35 4.35 14.94
N ARG A 84 7.46 3.36 14.73
CA ARG A 84 7.32 2.13 15.53
C ARG A 84 7.11 0.90 14.62
N PRO A 85 8.18 0.38 14.00
CA PRO A 85 8.10 -0.66 12.96
C PRO A 85 7.41 -1.95 13.43
N PHE A 86 7.67 -2.38 14.68
CA PHE A 86 7.08 -3.60 15.25
C PHE A 86 5.56 -3.53 15.42
N LYS A 87 4.99 -2.36 15.72
CA LYS A 87 3.52 -2.21 15.84
C LYS A 87 2.84 -2.24 14.48
N TYR A 88 3.55 -1.84 13.43
CA TYR A 88 3.04 -1.87 12.07
C TYR A 88 3.02 -3.29 11.51
N ALA A 89 4.10 -4.04 11.68
CA ALA A 89 4.18 -5.44 11.24
C ALA A 89 3.10 -6.35 11.89
N THR A 90 2.68 -6.05 13.13
CA THR A 90 1.58 -6.75 13.80
C THR A 90 0.19 -6.16 13.53
N SER A 91 0.11 -5.06 12.78
CA SER A 91 -1.15 -4.42 12.43
C SER A 91 -1.80 -5.12 11.24
N PHE A 92 -3.12 -5.00 11.11
CA PHE A 92 -3.89 -5.56 9.99
C PHE A 92 -3.28 -5.18 8.63
N PHE A 93 -2.87 -3.92 8.46
CA PHE A 93 -2.26 -3.44 7.22
C PHE A 93 -0.88 -4.06 6.95
N GLY A 94 -0.01 -4.19 7.96
CA GLY A 94 1.30 -4.82 7.79
C GLY A 94 1.20 -6.33 7.50
N VAL A 95 0.17 -7.00 8.05
CA VAL A 95 -0.12 -8.40 7.74
C VAL A 95 -0.63 -8.55 6.31
N VAL A 96 -1.53 -7.67 5.84
CA VAL A 96 -2.00 -7.66 4.45
C VAL A 96 -0.84 -7.46 3.47
N ASP A 97 0.09 -6.57 3.80
CA ASP A 97 1.30 -6.32 3.01
C ASP A 97 2.21 -7.55 2.95
N LEU A 98 2.44 -8.20 4.09
CA LEU A 98 3.23 -9.44 4.17
C LEU A 98 2.58 -10.58 3.36
N LEU A 99 1.25 -10.67 3.41
CA LEU A 99 0.46 -11.62 2.62
C LEU A 99 0.50 -11.31 1.12
N ALA A 100 0.70 -10.05 0.72
CA ALA A 100 0.84 -9.68 -0.69
C ALA A 100 2.18 -10.14 -1.29
N ILE A 101 3.23 -10.26 -0.48
CA ILE A 101 4.57 -10.69 -0.92
C ILE A 101 4.74 -12.23 -0.82
N LEU A 102 4.01 -12.87 0.09
CA LEU A 102 4.06 -14.32 0.35
C LEU A 102 3.80 -15.24 -0.86
N PRO A 103 2.78 -15.04 -1.72
CA PRO A 103 2.49 -15.98 -2.79
C PRO A 103 3.65 -16.12 -3.78
N THR A 104 4.40 -15.05 -4.05
CA THR A 104 5.54 -15.11 -4.98
C THR A 104 6.72 -15.90 -4.43
N TYR A 105 6.84 -16.07 -3.11
CA TYR A 105 7.86 -16.95 -2.51
C TYR A 105 7.51 -18.44 -2.63
N PHE A 106 6.25 -18.77 -2.95
CA PHE A 106 5.77 -20.16 -3.08
C PHE A 106 5.50 -20.59 -4.54
N SER A 107 5.69 -19.68 -5.51
CA SER A 107 5.63 -19.93 -6.96
C SER A 107 6.92 -20.58 -7.44
#